data_AF-A0A4Y2KM06-F1
#
_entry.id   AF-A0A4Y2KM06-F1
#
_cell.length_a   1.000
_cell.length_b   1.000
_cell.length_c   1.000
_cell.angle_alpha   90.00
_cell.angle_beta   90.00
_cell.angle_gamma   90.00
#
_symmetry.space_group_name_H-M   'P 1'
#
loop_
_entity.id
_entity.type
_entity.pdbx_description
1 polymer ?
#
loop_
_entity_poly.entity_id
_entity_poly.type
_entity_poly.pdbx_seq_one_letter_code
_entity_poly.pdbx_strand_id
1 'polypeptide(L)'
;MRSIFAIFLLACAVIVAVTGEYCGSLPSCGEGQCCSGGFYHRYCRSYSDEGLPCEKPNEYDSYKVACPCKPGMFCNAIYRCQKE
;
A
#
# COMPACT_ATOMS: atom_id res chain seq x y z
N MET A 1 34.47 3.81 15.17
CA MET A 1 33.44 2.74 15.13
C MET A 1 32.02 3.23 15.47
N ARG A 2 31.79 4.28 16.28
CA ARG A 2 30.43 4.84 16.50
C ARG A 2 29.82 5.51 15.25
N SER A 3 30.64 6.14 14.41
CA SER A 3 30.16 6.85 13.21
C SER A 3 29.72 5.93 12.07
N ILE A 4 30.22 4.68 12.02
CA ILE A 4 29.89 3.71 10.97
C ILE A 4 28.47 3.15 11.18
N PHE A 5 28.10 2.89 12.44
CA PHE A 5 26.75 2.47 12.81
C PHE A 5 25.70 3.56 12.51
N ALA A 6 26.04 4.83 12.71
CA ALA A 6 25.15 5.94 12.40
C ALA A 6 24.89 6.06 10.88
N ILE A 7 25.90 5.82 10.04
CA ILE A 7 25.78 5.84 8.57
C ILE A 7 24.93 4.67 8.08
N PHE A 8 25.07 3.48 8.68
CA PHE A 8 24.24 2.31 8.36
C PHE A 8 22.76 2.54 8.71
N LEU A 9 22.47 3.11 9.88
CA LEU A 9 21.09 3.42 10.30
C LEU A 9 20.44 4.49 9.42
N LEU A 10 21.19 5.51 9.00
CA LEU A 10 20.71 6.52 8.06
C LEU A 10 20.46 5.94 6.66
N ALA A 11 21.31 5.03 6.18
CA ALA A 11 21.10 4.36 4.89
C ALA A 11 19.85 3.47 4.89
N CYS A 12 19.56 2.76 5.99
CA CYS A 12 18.33 1.96 6.12
C CYS A 12 17.05 2.81 6.17
N ALA A 13 17.10 4.01 6.77
CA ALA A 13 15.96 4.91 6.84
C ALA A 13 15.58 5.51 5.47
N VAL A 14 16.55 5.72 4.58
CA VAL A 14 16.31 6.30 3.25
C VAL A 14 15.61 5.29 2.33
N ILE A 15 15.83 3.99 2.48
CA ILE A 15 15.19 2.95 1.63
C ILE A 15 13.68 2.92 1.83
N VAL A 16 13.17 3.23 3.03
CA VAL A 16 11.73 3.21 3.34
C VAL A 16 10.99 4.45 2.81
N ALA A 17 11.69 5.49 2.40
CA ALA A 17 11.11 6.79 2.04
C ALA A 17 10.99 7.05 0.53
N VAL A 18 11.48 6.15 -0.32
CA VAL A 18 11.58 6.41 -1.76
C VAL A 18 10.40 5.81 -2.50
N THR A 19 9.49 6.71 -2.88
CA THR A 19 8.55 6.62 -4.02
C THR A 19 7.43 5.58 -3.88
N GLY A 20 6.18 6.01 -4.09
CA GLY A 20 5.13 5.06 -4.45
C GLY A 20 5.63 4.29 -5.67
N GLU A 21 6.00 3.03 -5.48
CA GLU A 21 6.53 2.19 -6.55
C GLU A 21 5.45 2.09 -7.62
N TYR A 22 5.79 2.46 -8.86
CA TYR A 22 4.88 2.26 -9.97
C TYR A 22 4.57 0.77 -10.09
N CYS A 23 3.29 0.44 -10.15
CA CYS A 23 2.81 -0.94 -10.20
C CYS A 23 1.96 -1.17 -11.46
N GLY A 24 1.77 -2.44 -11.84
CA GLY A 24 0.90 -2.83 -12.97
C GLY A 24 1.59 -3.70 -14.02
N SER A 25 2.82 -3.35 -14.41
CA SER A 25 3.61 -4.16 -15.37
C SER A 25 4.64 -5.08 -14.69
N LEU A 26 4.96 -4.80 -13.43
CA LEU A 26 5.94 -5.52 -12.61
C LEU A 26 5.22 -6.21 -11.44
N PRO A 27 5.79 -7.30 -10.90
CA PRO A 27 5.08 -8.16 -9.97
C PRO A 27 4.96 -7.50 -8.60
N SER A 28 3.73 -7.52 -8.09
CA SER A 28 3.28 -7.39 -6.68
C SER A 28 3.92 -6.29 -5.83
N CYS A 29 3.07 -5.38 -5.35
CA CYS A 29 3.41 -4.50 -4.24
C CYS A 29 3.81 -5.31 -3.00
N GLY A 30 4.57 -4.70 -2.10
CA GLY A 30 5.02 -5.35 -0.87
C GLY A 30 3.86 -5.77 0.05
N GLU A 31 4.17 -6.54 1.09
CA GLU A 31 3.18 -6.94 2.08
C GLU A 31 2.46 -5.74 2.70
N GLY A 32 1.14 -5.85 2.84
CA GLY A 32 0.31 -4.76 3.38
C GLY A 32 0.04 -3.64 2.38
N GLN A 33 0.39 -3.81 1.11
CA GLN A 33 0.14 -2.85 0.04
C GLN A 33 -0.65 -3.47 -1.11
N CYS A 34 -1.28 -2.62 -1.90
CA CYS A 34 -1.99 -2.98 -3.12
C CYS A 34 -1.60 -2.05 -4.27
N CYS A 35 -1.81 -2.50 -5.51
CA CYS A 35 -1.65 -1.65 -6.68
C CYS A 35 -2.94 -0.87 -6.98
N SER A 36 -2.92 0.45 -6.78
CA SER A 36 -4.10 1.30 -7.02
C SER A 36 -3.79 2.55 -7.85
N GLY A 37 -4.74 2.91 -8.71
CA GLY A 37 -4.70 4.13 -9.54
C GLY A 37 -5.22 3.91 -10.96
N GLY A 38 -5.27 5.00 -11.73
CA GLY A 38 -5.68 4.97 -13.13
C GLY A 38 -4.66 4.27 -14.04
N PHE A 39 -5.08 3.84 -15.24
CA PHE A 39 -4.28 3.01 -16.16
C PHE A 39 -2.80 3.41 -16.32
N TYR A 40 -2.50 4.71 -16.45
CA TYR A 40 -1.13 5.22 -16.66
C TYR A 40 -0.43 5.69 -15.37
N HIS A 41 -1.12 5.65 -14.22
CA HIS A 41 -0.68 6.23 -12.96
C HIS A 41 -1.09 5.35 -11.78
N ARG A 42 -0.55 4.13 -11.74
CA ARG A 42 -0.78 3.17 -10.66
C ARG A 42 0.43 3.11 -9.76
N TYR A 43 0.19 3.08 -8.47
CA TYR A 43 1.22 3.08 -7.45
C TYR A 43 0.89 2.07 -6.37
N CYS A 44 1.92 1.49 -5.77
CA CYS A 44 1.77 0.75 -4.54
C CYS A 44 1.30 1.69 -3.42
N ARG A 45 0.17 1.35 -2.80
CA ARG A 45 -0.39 2.07 -1.66
C ARG A 45 -0.67 1.10 -0.54
N SER A 46 -0.57 1.56 0.70
CA SER A 46 -0.96 0.76 1.86
C SER A 46 -2.45 0.41 1.80
N TYR A 47 -2.80 -0.74 2.38
CA TYR A 47 -4.20 -1.06 2.67
C TYR A 47 -4.87 0.03 3.50
N SER A 48 -6.17 0.22 3.24
CA SER A 48 -6.98 1.28 3.82
C SER A 48 -7.25 1.04 5.31
N ASP A 49 -7.12 2.12 6.08
CA ASP A 49 -7.45 2.17 7.50
C ASP A 49 -8.96 2.35 7.74
N GLU A 50 -9.38 2.16 9.00
CA GLU A 50 -10.76 2.35 9.46
C GLU A 50 -11.34 3.70 9.02
N GLY A 51 -12.56 3.67 8.47
CA GLY A 51 -13.26 4.85 7.97
C GLY A 51 -12.72 5.41 6.64
N LEU A 52 -11.62 4.91 6.10
CA LEU A 52 -11.11 5.33 4.78
C LEU A 52 -11.84 4.62 3.63
N PRO A 53 -11.84 5.23 2.42
CA PRO A 53 -12.35 4.58 1.23
C PRO A 53 -11.68 3.24 0.96
N CYS A 54 -12.44 2.27 0.46
CA CYS A 54 -11.93 0.96 0.10
C CYS A 54 -12.59 0.41 -1.17
N GLU A 55 -11.88 -0.49 -1.81
CA GLU A 55 -12.44 -1.40 -2.81
C GLU A 55 -12.46 -2.83 -2.26
N LYS A 56 -13.41 -3.63 -2.72
CA LYS A 56 -13.45 -5.05 -2.36
C LYS A 56 -12.26 -5.77 -3.00
N PRO A 57 -11.61 -6.71 -2.30
CA PRO A 57 -10.55 -7.54 -2.88
C PRO A 57 -10.99 -8.19 -4.20
N ASN A 58 -10.09 -8.25 -5.17
CA ASN A 58 -10.32 -8.93 -6.46
C ASN A 58 -9.15 -9.84 -6.83
N GLU A 59 -9.40 -10.79 -7.74
CA GLU A 59 -8.44 -11.83 -8.13
C GLU A 59 -7.17 -11.28 -8.79
N TYR A 60 -7.16 -10.02 -9.22
CA TYR A 60 -6.06 -9.40 -9.97
C TYR A 60 -5.23 -8.43 -9.13
N ASP A 61 -5.55 -8.25 -7.84
CA ASP A 61 -4.93 -7.28 -6.93
C ASP A 61 -4.76 -5.88 -7.53
N SER A 62 -5.78 -5.47 -8.29
CA SER A 62 -5.73 -4.32 -9.20
C SER A 62 -6.90 -3.41 -8.91
N TYR A 63 -6.62 -2.23 -8.36
CA TYR A 63 -7.63 -1.29 -7.86
C TYR A 63 -7.55 0.05 -8.60
N LYS A 64 -8.65 0.80 -8.61
CA LYS A 64 -8.78 2.05 -9.39
C LYS A 64 -8.80 3.28 -8.49
N VAL A 65 -9.52 3.20 -7.39
CA VAL A 65 -9.88 4.27 -6.46
C VAL A 65 -9.14 4.11 -5.13
N ALA A 66 -9.16 2.92 -4.53
CA ALA A 66 -8.60 2.70 -3.20
C ALA A 66 -8.17 1.25 -3.01
N CYS A 67 -7.24 1.02 -2.08
CA CYS A 67 -6.87 -0.32 -1.67
C CYS A 67 -7.97 -1.01 -0.84
N PRO A 68 -7.92 -2.35 -0.72
CA PRO A 68 -8.67 -3.07 0.29
C PRO A 68 -8.34 -2.61 1.71
N CYS A 69 -9.21 -2.96 2.64
CA CYS A 69 -8.98 -2.70 4.05
C CYS A 69 -7.84 -3.53 4.63
N LYS A 70 -7.22 -3.03 5.70
CA LYS A 70 -6.25 -3.80 6.48
C LYS A 70 -6.88 -5.09 7.03
N PRO A 71 -6.06 -6.14 7.31
CA PRO A 71 -6.55 -7.39 7.90
C PRO A 71 -7.40 -7.15 9.17
N GLY A 72 -8.47 -7.93 9.34
CA GLY A 72 -9.44 -7.79 10.43
C GLY A 72 -10.48 -6.68 10.23
N MET A 73 -10.57 -6.14 9.02
CA MET A 73 -11.58 -5.17 8.61
C MET A 73 -12.21 -5.61 7.30
N PHE A 74 -13.46 -5.22 7.08
CA PHE A 74 -14.16 -5.42 5.83
C PHE A 74 -14.56 -4.09 5.18
N CYS A 75 -14.70 -4.10 3.86
CA CYS A 75 -15.19 -2.96 3.10
C CYS A 75 -16.73 -2.97 3.09
N ASN A 76 -17.35 -2.04 3.81
CA ASN A 76 -18.80 -2.00 4.01
C ASN A 76 -19.58 -1.51 2.76
N ALA A 77 -20.91 -1.48 2.84
CA ALA A 77 -21.78 -1.12 1.71
C ALA A 77 -21.61 0.32 1.20
N ILE A 78 -21.02 1.22 2.00
CA ILE A 78 -20.72 2.60 1.61
C ILE A 78 -19.25 2.78 1.21
N TYR A 79 -18.56 1.67 0.90
CA TYR A 79 -17.15 1.64 0.48
C TYR A 79 -16.20 2.25 1.50
N ARG A 80 -16.43 1.97 2.79
CA ARG A 80 -15.55 2.37 3.90
C ARG A 80 -15.10 1.16 4.70
N CYS A 81 -13.87 1.21 5.20
CA CYS A 81 -13.36 0.17 6.07
C CYS A 81 -14.01 0.23 7.45
N GLN A 82 -14.46 -0.93 7.93
CA GLN A 82 -15.07 -1.12 9.23
C GLN A 82 -14.48 -2.38 9.87
N LYS A 83 -14.30 -2.38 11.19
CA LYS A 83 -13.93 -3.58 11.94
C LYS A 83 -15.01 -4.66 11.79
N GLU A 84 -14.57 -5.90 11.61
CA GLU A 84 -15.44 -7.08 11.61
C GLU A 84 -16.18 -7.25 12.94
#